data_AF-A0A8H2VB93-F1
#
_entry.id   AF-A0A8H2VB93-F1
#
_cell.length_a   1.000
_cell.length_b   1.000
_cell.length_c   1.000
_cell.angle_alpha   90.00
_cell.angle_beta   90.00
_cell.angle_gamma   90.00
#
_symmetry.space_group_name_H-M   'P 1'
#
loop_
_entity.id
_entity.type
_entity.pdbx_description
1 polymer ?
#
loop_
_entity_poly.entity_id
_entity_poly.type
_entity_poly.pdbx_seq_one_letter_code
_entity_poly.pdbx_strand_id
1 'polypeptide(L)'
;MAPPPPPPNKNNDLRLEFLRTIAQKNILAKPLKKLQIEQAQSGQPQKAQKKSYRRHKGARQLISEETKRINAILEQQQQLYDEDNSHVRKTPKVTFFNLSAPPSIKPTKHYCDITGLNGPYKSPTNNIRYHNSEIYQFIVKPMAPGVDQEYLKLRGANFVLK
;
A
#
# COMPACT_ATOMS: atom_id res chain seq x y z
N MET A 1 -52.77 -6.71 19.11
CA MET A 1 -52.10 -6.65 17.80
C MET A 1 -50.60 -6.82 18.05
N ALA A 2 -49.98 -7.87 17.51
CA ALA A 2 -48.53 -8.07 17.63
C ALA A 2 -47.78 -7.09 16.70
N PRO A 3 -46.60 -6.58 17.09
CA PRO A 3 -45.82 -5.67 16.24
C PRO A 3 -45.29 -6.40 14.98
N PRO A 4 -45.14 -5.68 13.85
CA PRO A 4 -44.63 -6.27 12.61
C PRO A 4 -43.16 -6.71 12.75
N PRO A 5 -42.76 -7.76 12.03
CA PRO A 5 -41.41 -8.29 12.10
C PRO A 5 -40.37 -7.26 11.59
N PRO A 6 -39.15 -7.27 12.14
CA PRO A 6 -38.09 -6.35 11.73
C PRO A 6 -37.69 -6.60 10.26
N PRO A 7 -37.26 -5.54 9.54
CA PRO A 7 -36.89 -5.65 8.14
C PRO A 7 -35.65 -6.54 7.93
N PRO A 8 -35.57 -7.28 6.82
CA PRO A 8 -34.46 -8.18 6.54
C PRO A 8 -33.12 -7.44 6.44
N ASN A 9 -32.09 -8.02 7.04
CA ASN A 9 -30.75 -7.46 7.12
C ASN A 9 -29.99 -7.70 5.81
N LYS A 10 -29.93 -6.66 4.97
CA LYS A 10 -29.34 -6.67 3.61
C LYS A 10 -27.93 -7.31 3.53
N ASN A 11 -27.13 -7.21 4.59
CA ASN A 11 -25.77 -7.77 4.61
C ASN A 11 -25.75 -9.30 4.70
N ASN A 12 -26.73 -9.88 5.39
CA ASN A 12 -26.89 -11.34 5.45
C ASN A 12 -27.40 -11.88 4.10
N ASP A 13 -28.27 -11.12 3.44
CA ASP A 13 -28.84 -11.50 2.14
C ASP A 13 -27.75 -11.57 1.05
N LEU A 14 -26.85 -10.60 1.00
CA LEU A 14 -25.72 -10.61 0.04
C LEU A 14 -24.81 -11.83 0.21
N ARG A 15 -24.52 -12.19 1.46
CA ARG A 15 -23.71 -13.38 1.77
C ARG A 15 -24.43 -14.67 1.38
N LEU A 16 -25.74 -14.73 1.60
CA LEU A 16 -26.56 -15.89 1.24
C LEU A 16 -26.69 -16.05 -0.28
N GLU A 17 -26.89 -14.96 -1.01
CA GLU A 17 -26.91 -14.95 -2.48
C GLU A 17 -25.55 -15.37 -3.07
N PHE A 18 -24.45 -14.91 -2.47
CA PHE A 18 -23.11 -15.37 -2.82
C PHE A 18 -22.92 -16.88 -2.58
N LEU A 19 -23.36 -17.40 -1.43
CA LEU A 19 -23.29 -18.84 -1.15
C LEU A 19 -24.19 -19.65 -2.10
N ARG A 20 -25.35 -19.12 -2.47
CA ARG A 20 -26.29 -19.75 -3.42
C ARG A 20 -25.71 -19.83 -4.83
N THR A 21 -25.06 -18.77 -5.30
CA THR A 21 -24.39 -18.75 -6.62
C THR A 21 -23.20 -19.70 -6.66
N ILE A 22 -22.40 -19.80 -5.59
CA ILE A 22 -21.33 -20.80 -5.48
C ILE A 22 -21.89 -22.21 -5.49
N ALA A 23 -22.94 -22.47 -4.70
CA ALA A 23 -23.58 -23.78 -4.63
C ALA A 23 -24.08 -24.20 -6.01
N GLN A 24 -24.80 -23.33 -6.73
CA GLN A 24 -25.28 -23.59 -8.09
C GLN A 24 -24.15 -23.95 -9.07
N LYS A 25 -23.01 -23.25 -9.02
CA LYS A 25 -21.84 -23.55 -9.86
C LYS A 25 -21.20 -24.90 -9.53
N ASN A 26 -21.34 -25.36 -8.28
CA ASN A 26 -20.74 -26.60 -7.80
C ASN A 26 -21.69 -27.81 -7.86
N ILE A 27 -22.97 -27.63 -8.20
CA ILE A 27 -23.89 -28.75 -8.42
C ILE A 27 -23.47 -29.48 -9.69
N LEU A 28 -22.82 -30.63 -9.50
CA LEU A 28 -22.52 -31.55 -10.60
C LEU A 28 -23.80 -32.34 -10.91
N ALA A 29 -24.45 -32.02 -12.04
CA ALA A 29 -25.68 -32.68 -12.47
C ALA A 29 -25.55 -34.21 -12.65
N LYS A 30 -24.32 -34.71 -12.79
CA LYS A 30 -23.99 -36.15 -12.83
C LYS A 30 -22.72 -36.40 -12.02
N PRO A 31 -22.60 -37.56 -11.33
CA PRO A 31 -21.37 -37.92 -10.64
C PRO A 31 -20.20 -38.02 -11.64
N LEU A 32 -19.02 -37.51 -11.25
CA LEU A 32 -17.81 -37.42 -12.09
C LEU A 32 -17.50 -38.73 -12.84
N LYS A 33 -17.71 -39.87 -12.18
CA LYS A 33 -17.46 -41.20 -12.74
C LYS A 33 -18.38 -41.53 -13.93
N LYS A 34 -19.64 -41.10 -13.88
CA LYS A 34 -20.63 -41.35 -14.95
C LYS A 34 -20.40 -40.43 -16.16
N LEU A 35 -19.97 -39.18 -15.93
CA LEU A 35 -19.56 -38.26 -17.00
C LEU A 35 -18.33 -38.76 -17.77
N GLN A 36 -17.34 -39.31 -17.06
CA GLN A 36 -16.14 -39.88 -17.68
C GLN A 36 -16.45 -41.10 -18.55
N ILE A 37 -17.38 -41.95 -18.11
CA ILE A 37 -17.83 -43.14 -18.86
C ILE A 37 -18.60 -42.71 -20.12
N GLU A 38 -19.54 -41.76 -20.03
CA GLU A 38 -20.28 -41.24 -21.19
C GLU A 38 -19.35 -40.52 -22.19
N GLN A 39 -18.35 -39.77 -21.71
CA GLN A 39 -17.34 -39.10 -22.54
C GLN A 39 -16.34 -40.07 -23.20
N ALA A 40 -16.16 -41.28 -22.64
CA ALA A 40 -15.38 -42.33 -23.28
C ALA A 40 -16.19 -43.06 -24.37
N GLN A 41 -17.51 -43.15 -24.19
CA GLN A 41 -18.42 -43.79 -25.15
C GLN A 41 -18.77 -42.90 -26.35
N SER A 42 -18.72 -41.58 -26.23
CA SER A 42 -19.12 -40.63 -27.29
C SER A 42 -18.09 -40.39 -28.41
N GLY A 43 -16.97 -41.12 -28.42
CA GLY A 43 -16.03 -41.19 -29.55
C GLY A 43 -15.29 -39.89 -29.93
N GLN A 44 -15.56 -38.76 -29.26
CA GLN A 44 -14.82 -37.53 -29.51
C GLN A 44 -13.45 -37.57 -28.83
N PRO A 45 -12.38 -37.11 -29.51
CA PRO A 45 -11.04 -37.10 -28.93
C PRO A 45 -11.05 -36.20 -27.70
N GLN A 46 -10.93 -36.81 -26.52
CA GLN A 46 -10.80 -36.07 -25.27
C GLN A 46 -9.52 -35.23 -25.36
N LYS A 47 -9.65 -33.90 -25.46
CA LYS A 47 -8.51 -32.99 -25.36
C LYS A 47 -7.77 -33.35 -24.08
N ALA A 48 -6.55 -33.86 -24.22
CA ALA A 48 -5.74 -34.30 -23.09
C ALA A 48 -5.69 -33.17 -22.07
N GLN A 49 -6.36 -33.36 -20.93
CA GLN A 49 -6.29 -32.42 -19.83
C GLN A 49 -4.82 -32.40 -19.40
N LYS A 50 -4.13 -31.29 -19.71
CA LYS A 50 -2.72 -31.12 -19.38
C LYS A 50 -2.58 -31.38 -17.88
N LYS A 51 -1.87 -32.45 -17.53
CA LYS A 51 -1.57 -32.77 -16.13
C LYS A 51 -0.86 -31.56 -15.55
N SER A 52 -1.52 -30.87 -14.62
CA SER A 52 -1.00 -29.64 -13.99
C SER A 52 0.36 -29.95 -13.38
N TYR A 53 1.42 -29.51 -14.06
CA TYR A 53 2.79 -29.85 -13.73
C TYR A 53 3.15 -29.19 -12.39
N ARG A 54 3.44 -30.02 -11.37
CA ARG A 54 3.99 -29.67 -10.05
C ARG A 54 3.60 -28.28 -9.51
N ARG A 55 2.36 -28.23 -9.01
CA ARG A 55 1.86 -27.78 -7.69
C ARG A 55 2.38 -26.53 -6.95
N HIS A 56 3.49 -25.88 -7.29
CA HIS A 56 3.83 -24.59 -6.70
C HIS A 56 4.63 -23.74 -7.70
N LYS A 57 4.23 -22.48 -7.84
CA LYS A 57 4.95 -21.52 -8.68
C LYS A 57 6.24 -21.11 -7.96
N GLY A 58 7.30 -20.87 -8.71
CA GLY A 58 8.55 -20.35 -8.13
C GLY A 58 8.33 -18.96 -7.53
N ALA A 59 9.08 -18.61 -6.47
CA ALA A 59 8.92 -17.33 -5.76
C ALA A 59 9.02 -16.11 -6.69
N ARG A 60 9.96 -16.11 -7.64
CA ARG A 60 10.08 -15.04 -8.64
C ARG A 60 8.84 -14.89 -9.52
N GLN A 61 8.23 -16.01 -9.90
CA GLN A 61 7.02 -16.01 -10.71
C GLN A 61 5.82 -15.48 -9.90
N LEU A 62 5.68 -15.92 -8.65
CA LEU A 62 4.65 -15.41 -7.74
C LEU A 62 4.78 -13.90 -7.53
N ILE A 63 6.00 -13.42 -7.29
CA ILE A 63 6.27 -11.97 -7.15
C ILE A 63 5.89 -11.21 -8.43
N SER A 64 6.25 -11.73 -9.61
CA SER A 64 5.90 -11.11 -10.88
C SER A 64 4.39 -11.07 -11.11
N GLU A 65 3.68 -12.16 -10.82
CA GLU A 65 2.23 -12.22 -10.93
C GLU A 65 1.55 -11.26 -9.95
N GLU A 66 2.05 -11.18 -8.72
CA GLU A 66 1.50 -10.32 -7.68
C GLU A 66 1.69 -8.83 -8.00
N THR A 67 2.87 -8.44 -8.49
CA THR A 67 3.10 -7.06 -8.95
C THR A 67 2.18 -6.68 -10.13
N LYS A 68 1.91 -7.59 -11.06
CA LYS A 68 0.93 -7.38 -12.13
C LYS A 68 -0.49 -7.23 -11.58
N ARG A 69 -0.87 -8.10 -10.64
CA ARG A 69 -2.20 -8.07 -10.00
C ARG A 69 -2.42 -6.75 -9.25
N ILE A 70 -1.43 -6.29 -8.48
CA ILE A 70 -1.48 -5.03 -7.73
C ILE A 70 -1.68 -3.84 -8.68
N ASN A 71 -0.88 -3.76 -9.74
CA ASN A 71 -0.99 -2.66 -10.71
C ASN A 71 -2.36 -2.64 -11.41
N ALA A 72 -2.90 -3.81 -11.79
CA ALA A 72 -4.24 -3.89 -12.38
C ALA A 72 -5.35 -3.42 -11.42
N ILE A 73 -5.24 -3.71 -10.12
CA ILE A 73 -6.20 -3.25 -9.11
C ILE A 73 -6.13 -1.73 -8.94
N LEU A 74 -4.92 -1.16 -8.93
CA LEU A 74 -4.74 0.29 -8.83
C LEU A 74 -5.31 1.03 -10.05
N GLU A 75 -5.12 0.48 -11.25
CA GLU A 75 -5.72 1.01 -12.48
C GLU A 75 -7.26 0.95 -12.43
N GLN A 76 -7.84 -0.16 -11.96
CA GLN A 76 -9.30 -0.27 -11.77
C GLN A 76 -9.85 0.72 -10.74
N GLN A 77 -9.17 0.87 -9.60
CA GLN A 77 -9.57 1.86 -8.59
C GLN A 77 -9.55 3.27 -9.17
N GLN A 78 -8.51 3.61 -9.93
CA GLN A 78 -8.41 4.93 -10.56
C GLN A 78 -9.56 5.20 -11.53
N GLN A 79 -9.93 4.23 -12.37
CA GLN A 79 -11.06 4.36 -13.31
C GLN A 79 -12.38 4.70 -12.60
N LEU A 80 -12.59 4.18 -11.39
CA LEU A 80 -13.77 4.53 -10.58
C LEU A 80 -13.73 5.95 -10.01
N TYR A 81 -12.53 6.52 -9.76
CA TYR A 81 -12.36 7.88 -9.22
C TYR A 81 -12.32 8.97 -10.30
N ASP A 82 -11.93 8.62 -11.54
CA ASP A 82 -11.82 9.57 -12.65
C ASP A 82 -13.20 10.00 -13.22
N GLU A 83 -14.27 9.24 -12.96
CA GLU A 83 -15.65 9.61 -13.38
C GLU A 83 -16.14 10.92 -12.71
N ASP A 84 -15.60 11.29 -11.54
CA ASP A 84 -16.08 12.43 -10.73
C ASP A 84 -15.14 13.67 -10.78
N ASN A 85 -13.93 13.60 -11.36
CA ASN A 85 -12.95 14.70 -11.32
C ASN A 85 -12.17 14.90 -12.63
N SER A 86 -12.19 16.12 -13.18
CA SER A 86 -11.56 16.51 -14.47
C SER A 86 -10.01 16.59 -14.47
N HIS A 87 -9.34 16.21 -13.37
CA HIS A 87 -7.87 16.22 -13.26
C HIS A 87 -7.33 14.79 -13.14
N VAL A 88 -6.92 14.23 -14.28
CA VAL A 88 -6.39 12.86 -14.41
C VAL A 88 -5.06 12.73 -13.66
N ARG A 89 -5.11 12.23 -12.42
CA ARG A 89 -3.90 11.84 -11.68
C ARG A 89 -3.50 10.44 -12.12
N LYS A 90 -2.55 10.35 -13.07
CA LYS A 90 -1.98 9.06 -13.51
C LYS A 90 -1.46 8.29 -12.29
N THR A 91 -2.01 7.11 -12.01
CA THR A 91 -1.48 6.24 -10.96
C THR A 91 -0.07 5.78 -11.32
N PRO A 92 0.93 6.02 -10.45
CA PRO A 92 2.27 5.52 -10.69
C PRO A 92 2.27 3.99 -10.59
N LYS A 93 2.87 3.31 -11.57
CA LYS A 93 3.07 1.86 -11.50
C LYS A 93 3.92 1.51 -10.29
N VAL A 94 3.40 0.62 -9.46
CA VAL A 94 4.09 0.10 -8.29
C VAL A 94 5.13 -0.92 -8.75
N THR A 95 6.39 -0.51 -8.63
CA THR A 95 7.57 -1.38 -8.83
C THR A 95 8.43 -1.35 -7.57
N PHE A 96 9.22 -2.39 -7.33
CA PHE A 96 10.12 -2.47 -6.16
C PHE A 96 11.01 -1.22 -5.98
N PHE A 97 11.43 -0.60 -7.07
CA PHE A 97 12.27 0.61 -7.05
C PHE A 97 11.51 1.90 -6.76
N ASN A 98 10.18 1.92 -6.95
CA ASN A 98 9.35 3.11 -6.75
C ASN A 98 8.74 3.14 -5.34
N LEU A 99 8.83 2.04 -4.59
CA LEU A 99 8.31 1.92 -3.23
C LEU A 99 9.29 2.58 -2.26
N SER A 100 8.96 3.78 -1.79
CA SER A 100 9.64 4.38 -0.64
C SER A 100 9.08 3.81 0.67
N ALA A 101 9.90 3.74 1.70
CA ALA A 101 9.44 3.43 3.04
C ALA A 101 8.37 4.45 3.50
N PRO A 102 7.37 4.03 4.29
CA PRO A 102 6.42 4.96 4.89
C PRO A 102 7.16 5.93 5.84
N PRO A 103 6.60 7.13 6.08
CA PRO A 103 7.19 8.08 7.00
C PRO A 103 7.21 7.53 8.43
N SER A 104 8.19 7.97 9.23
CA SER A 104 8.27 7.60 10.65
C SER A 104 7.12 8.22 11.43
N ILE A 105 6.37 7.38 12.16
CA ILE A 105 5.31 7.81 13.11
C ILE A 105 5.92 8.21 14.46
N LYS A 106 7.11 7.70 14.79
CA LYS A 106 7.76 7.96 16.08
C LYS A 106 8.32 9.39 16.11
N PRO A 107 8.08 10.16 17.18
CA PRO A 107 8.65 11.50 17.33
C PRO A 107 10.17 11.42 17.37
N THR A 108 10.83 12.30 16.63
CA THR A 108 12.29 12.37 16.58
C THR A 108 12.85 12.99 17.85
N LYS A 109 13.94 12.45 18.38
CA LYS A 109 14.72 13.13 19.42
C LYS A 109 15.46 14.31 18.81
N HIS A 110 15.60 15.37 19.57
CA HIS A 110 16.26 16.60 19.13
C HIS A 110 17.64 16.71 19.76
N TYR A 111 18.63 16.96 18.93
CA TYR A 111 20.02 17.14 19.34
C TYR A 111 20.51 18.51 18.90
N CYS A 112 21.47 19.04 19.64
CA CYS A 112 22.16 20.28 19.34
C CYS A 112 22.93 20.10 18.03
N ASP A 113 22.76 21.04 17.09
CA ASP A 113 23.40 20.93 15.77
C ASP A 113 24.92 21.16 15.85
N ILE A 114 25.41 21.81 16.92
CA ILE A 114 26.82 22.16 17.11
C ILE A 114 27.56 21.10 17.94
N THR A 115 27.00 20.71 19.09
CA THR A 115 27.70 19.83 20.07
C THR A 115 27.22 18.39 20.06
N GLY A 116 26.08 18.08 19.44
CA GLY A 116 25.49 16.74 19.44
C GLY A 116 24.84 16.30 20.76
N LEU A 117 24.89 17.13 21.81
CA LEU A 117 24.16 16.90 23.06
C LEU A 117 22.63 17.04 22.86
N ASN A 118 21.82 16.69 23.86
CA ASN A 118 20.36 16.89 23.78
C ASN A 118 20.04 18.37 23.47
N GLY A 119 19.18 18.65 22.48
CA GLY A 119 18.90 20.02 22.02
C GLY A 119 17.47 20.44 22.34
N PRO A 120 17.14 20.78 23.61
CA PRO A 120 15.79 21.14 24.01
C PRO A 120 15.31 22.49 23.45
N TYR A 121 16.23 23.38 23.06
CA TYR A 121 15.92 24.73 22.62
C TYR A 121 16.25 24.96 21.14
N LYS A 122 15.53 25.91 20.53
CA LYS A 122 15.69 26.30 19.12
C LYS A 122 15.75 27.82 19.00
N SER A 123 16.72 28.34 18.25
CA SER A 123 16.84 29.77 17.97
C SER A 123 15.75 30.25 17.00
N PRO A 124 15.07 31.38 17.27
CA PRO A 124 14.06 31.93 16.37
C PRO A 124 14.65 32.56 15.11
N THR A 125 15.90 33.04 15.15
CA THR A 125 16.54 33.71 14.01
C THR A 125 17.13 32.69 13.04
N ASN A 126 17.91 31.74 13.56
CA ASN A 126 18.76 30.86 12.75
C ASN A 126 18.20 29.44 12.62
N ASN A 127 17.09 29.11 13.32
CA ASN A 127 16.48 27.78 13.36
C ASN A 127 17.39 26.62 13.84
N ILE A 128 18.56 26.95 14.40
CA ILE A 128 19.51 26.01 15.00
C ILE A 128 19.02 25.55 16.37
N ARG A 129 19.26 24.28 16.69
CA ARG A 129 19.00 23.69 18.02
C ARG A 129 20.25 23.77 18.89
N TYR A 130 20.06 24.13 20.16
CA TYR A 130 21.15 24.28 21.13
C TYR A 130 20.81 23.66 22.49
N HIS A 131 21.84 23.37 23.28
CA HIS A 131 21.71 22.70 24.58
C HIS A 131 21.51 23.67 25.75
N ASN A 132 22.41 24.66 25.90
CA ASN A 132 22.43 25.61 27.01
C ASN A 132 22.52 27.07 26.53
N SER A 133 22.38 28.01 27.46
CA SER A 133 22.47 29.45 27.18
C SER A 133 23.85 29.89 26.68
N GLU A 134 24.92 29.23 27.12
CA GLU A 134 26.29 29.54 26.71
C GLU A 134 26.49 29.30 25.21
N ILE A 135 26.08 28.14 24.69
CA ILE A 135 26.15 27.85 23.25
C ILE A 135 25.32 28.88 22.48
N TYR A 136 24.16 29.26 23.00
CA TYR A 136 23.34 30.28 22.36
C TYR A 136 24.07 31.63 22.29
N GLN A 137 24.64 32.09 23.40
CA GLN A 137 25.26 33.41 23.51
C GLN A 137 26.60 33.51 22.79
N PHE A 138 27.45 32.48 22.89
CA PHE A 138 28.80 32.50 22.31
C PHE A 138 28.85 32.08 20.85
N ILE A 139 27.95 31.18 20.42
CA ILE A 139 28.03 30.59 19.08
C ILE A 139 26.80 30.98 18.26
N VAL A 140 25.59 30.65 18.71
CA VAL A 140 24.38 30.76 17.87
C VAL A 140 24.02 32.20 17.55
N LYS A 141 24.11 33.11 18.54
CA LYS A 141 23.74 34.52 18.41
C LYS A 141 24.73 35.34 17.56
N PRO A 142 26.06 35.24 17.76
CA PRO A 142 27.03 35.97 16.94
C PRO A 142 27.39 35.26 15.62
N MET A 143 26.74 34.14 15.28
CA MET A 143 27.02 33.39 14.06
C MET A 143 26.77 34.24 12.80
N ALA A 144 27.72 34.18 11.86
CA ALA A 144 27.59 34.86 10.57
C ALA A 144 26.48 34.23 9.72
N PRO A 145 25.72 35.05 8.96
CA PRO A 145 24.73 34.53 8.02
C PRO A 145 25.41 33.68 6.95
N GLY A 146 24.88 32.48 6.68
CA GLY A 146 25.43 31.50 5.74
C GLY A 146 25.95 30.23 6.45
N VAL A 147 26.67 30.40 7.56
CA VAL A 147 27.16 29.27 8.38
C VAL A 147 25.99 28.51 9.01
N ASP A 148 24.92 29.23 9.34
CA ASP A 148 23.66 28.66 9.81
C ASP A 148 23.09 27.63 8.83
N GLN A 149 23.09 27.95 7.53
CA GLN A 149 22.59 27.07 6.49
C GLN A 149 23.48 25.86 6.29
N GLU A 150 24.80 25.96 6.51
CA GLU A 150 25.70 24.81 6.48
C GLU A 150 25.39 23.81 7.60
N TYR A 151 25.21 24.29 8.83
CA TYR A 151 24.77 23.43 9.95
C TYR A 151 23.38 22.84 9.70
N LEU A 152 22.44 23.63 9.18
CA LEU A 152 21.11 23.15 8.84
C LEU A 152 21.14 22.11 7.70
N LYS A 153 22.07 22.23 6.76
CA LYS A 153 22.25 21.29 5.64
C LYS A 153 22.71 19.92 6.13
N LEU A 154 23.59 19.86 7.13
CA LEU A 154 23.99 18.58 7.76
C LEU A 154 22.78 17.84 8.34
N ARG A 155 21.82 18.58 8.90
CA ARG A 155 20.55 18.04 9.39
C ARG A 155 19.52 17.75 8.29
N GLY A 156 19.69 18.32 7.09
CA GLY A 156 18.70 18.28 6.02
C GLY A 156 17.52 19.23 6.24
N ALA A 157 17.72 20.33 6.97
CA ALA A 157 16.72 21.36 7.26
C ALA A 157 17.09 22.73 6.67
N ASN A 158 17.93 22.76 5.63
CA ASN A 158 18.35 23.99 4.96
C ASN A 158 17.28 24.50 3.97
N PHE A 159 17.21 25.81 3.80
CA PHE A 159 16.34 26.43 2.82
C PHE A 159 17.11 26.65 1.52
N VAL A 160 16.63 26.07 0.42
CA VAL A 160 17.16 26.33 -0.93
C VAL A 160 16.08 27.07 -1.70
N LEU A 161 16.32 28.35 -1.98
CA LEU A 161 15.49 29.12 -2.91
C LEU A 161 15.73 28.56 -4.31
N LYS A 162 14.64 28.23 -5.01
CA LYS A 162 14.64 27.71 -6.39
C LYS A 162 14.03 28.73 -7.33
#